data_AF-A0A0E2LDE5-F1
#
_entry.id   AF-A0A0E2LDE5-F1
#
_cell.length_a   1.000
_cell.length_b   1.000
_cell.length_c   1.000
_cell.angle_alpha   90.00
_cell.angle_beta   90.00
_cell.angle_gamma   90.00
#
_symmetry.space_group_name_H-M   'P 1'
#
loop_
_entity.id
_entity.type
_entity.pdbx_description
1 polymer ?
#
loop_
_entity_poly.entity_id
_entity_poly.type
_entity_poly.pdbx_seq_one_letter_code
_entity_poly.pdbx_strand_id
1 'polypeptide(L)'
;MSDEIYLTITGEQQGCISSRCGTSASIGNRWQIGHEDEIFAFSLSNSITNTGKGSQLHGLSFCKLIDKSSPLLINAINNNEQLFMEFDFYRINRFGR
;
A
#
# COMPACT_ATOMS: atom_id res chain seq x y z
N MET A 1 -8.19 -9.04 -15.40
CA MET A 1 -8.22 -7.59 -15.17
C MET A 1 -7.34 -7.37 -13.96
N SER A 2 -6.24 -6.63 -14.13
CA SER A 2 -5.40 -6.24 -13.01
C SER A 2 -6.08 -5.08 -12.31
N ASP A 3 -6.40 -5.24 -11.03
CA ASP A 3 -6.79 -4.12 -10.19
C ASP A 3 -5.51 -3.33 -9.91
N GLU A 4 -5.43 -2.11 -10.42
CA GLU A 4 -4.32 -1.20 -10.12
C GLU A 4 -4.61 -0.58 -8.75
N ILE A 5 -3.80 -0.95 -7.76
CA ILE A 5 -3.94 -0.47 -6.40
C ILE A 5 -2.71 0.36 -6.06
N TYR A 6 -2.93 1.61 -5.66
CA TYR A 6 -1.91 2.47 -5.12
C TYR A 6 -2.10 2.65 -3.63
N LEU A 7 -0.98 2.76 -2.92
CA LEU A 7 -0.94 2.80 -1.48
C LEU A 7 -0.08 3.96 -1.00
N THR A 8 -0.71 4.85 -0.25
CA THR A 8 -0.03 5.93 0.48
C THR A 8 0.10 5.52 1.94
N ILE A 9 1.33 5.57 2.47
CA ILE A 9 1.62 5.21 3.87
C ILE A 9 2.34 6.35 4.55
N THR A 10 1.77 6.79 5.68
CA THR A 10 2.41 7.75 6.58
C THR A 10 2.59 7.09 7.94
N GLY A 11 3.83 7.02 8.41
CA GLY A 11 4.15 6.60 9.77
C GLY A 11 4.16 7.79 10.72
N GLU A 12 3.74 7.58 11.96
CA GLU A 12 3.76 8.61 13.01
C GLU A 12 5.17 9.16 13.29
N GLN A 13 6.20 8.31 13.18
CA GLN A 13 7.60 8.64 13.48
C GLN A 13 8.41 8.90 12.20
N GLN A 14 8.17 8.12 11.15
CA GLN A 14 8.94 8.16 9.89
C GLN A 14 8.39 9.16 8.87
N GLY A 15 7.17 9.70 9.07
CA GLY A 15 6.51 10.57 8.11
C GLY A 15 6.06 9.80 6.86
N CYS A 16 6.16 10.42 5.67
CA CYS A 16 5.69 9.83 4.41
C CYS A 16 6.58 8.65 3.96
N ILE A 17 6.21 7.43 4.36
CA ILE A 17 6.90 6.19 4.01
C ILE A 17 6.78 5.88 2.52
N SER A 18 5.64 6.18 1.90
CA SER A 18 5.43 5.94 0.47
C SER A 18 6.18 6.91 -0.45
N SER A 19 6.78 7.98 0.09
CA SER A 19 7.44 8.99 -0.73
C SER A 19 8.54 8.39 -1.61
N ARG A 20 8.50 8.73 -2.89
CA ARG A 20 9.39 8.27 -3.97
C ARG A 20 9.39 6.76 -4.20
N CYS A 21 8.38 6.02 -3.74
CA CYS A 21 8.32 4.57 -3.94
C CYS A 21 7.97 4.19 -5.38
N GLY A 22 7.13 4.97 -6.06
CA GLY A 22 6.76 4.78 -7.45
C GLY A 22 7.75 5.39 -8.45
N THR A 23 9.01 5.57 -8.07
CA THR A 23 10.06 6.12 -8.95
C THR A 23 10.91 5.03 -9.59
N SER A 24 11.56 5.36 -10.71
CA SER A 24 12.47 4.43 -11.41
C SER A 24 13.63 3.92 -10.54
N ALA A 25 14.12 4.75 -9.61
CA ALA A 25 15.16 4.37 -8.66
C ALA A 25 14.68 3.32 -7.63
N SER A 26 13.38 3.21 -7.43
CA SER A 26 12.76 2.36 -6.41
C SER A 26 12.23 1.05 -6.99
N ILE A 27 11.46 1.11 -8.09
CA ILE A 27 10.80 -0.06 -8.71
C ILE A 27 11.24 -0.32 -10.16
N GLY A 28 12.31 0.33 -10.62
CA GLY A 28 12.87 0.12 -11.95
C GLY A 28 11.88 0.50 -13.04
N ASN A 29 11.80 -0.32 -14.09
CA ASN A 29 10.95 -0.07 -15.27
C ASN A 29 9.43 -0.14 -15.01
N ARG A 30 9.00 -0.48 -13.79
CA ARG A 30 7.58 -0.57 -13.42
C ARG A 30 7.00 0.73 -12.87
N TRP A 31 7.83 1.78 -12.77
CA TRP A 31 7.39 3.10 -12.35
C TRP A 31 6.35 3.69 -13.32
N GLN A 32 5.43 4.48 -12.78
CA GLN A 32 4.38 5.13 -13.54
C GLN A 32 4.36 6.62 -13.21
N ILE A 33 4.09 7.45 -14.21
CA ILE A 33 4.03 8.89 -14.05
C ILE A 33 2.77 9.29 -13.26
N GLY A 34 2.89 10.21 -12.31
CA GLY A 34 1.80 10.64 -11.46
C GLY A 34 1.57 9.79 -10.21
N HIS A 35 2.36 8.73 -10.01
CA HIS A 35 2.30 7.84 -8.85
C HIS A 35 3.66 7.76 -8.12
N GLU A 36 4.50 8.79 -8.24
CA GLU A 36 5.88 8.77 -7.75
C GLU A 36 5.98 8.62 -6.23
N ASP A 37 5.02 9.17 -5.48
CA ASP A 37 4.96 9.15 -4.01
C ASP A 37 4.03 8.08 -3.44
N GLU A 38 3.68 7.10 -4.27
CA GLU A 38 2.78 6.01 -3.93
C GLU A 38 3.45 4.65 -4.11
N ILE A 39 2.97 3.66 -3.36
CA ILE A 39 3.43 2.28 -3.46
C ILE A 39 2.47 1.52 -4.38
N PHE A 40 3.02 0.83 -5.37
CA PHE A 40 2.23 -0.07 -6.22
C PHE A 40 1.95 -1.40 -5.50
N ALA A 41 0.67 -1.70 -5.28
CA ALA A 41 0.20 -2.93 -4.65
C ALA A 41 -0.49 -3.87 -5.67
N PHE A 42 -0.14 -5.15 -5.63
CA PHE A 42 -0.69 -6.19 -6.52
C PHE A 42 -2.00 -6.78 -6.01
N SER A 43 -2.19 -6.77 -4.70
CA SER A 43 -3.37 -7.35 -4.07
C SER A 43 -3.60 -6.73 -2.71
N LEU A 44 -4.87 -6.65 -2.32
CA LEU A 44 -5.31 -6.35 -0.97
C LEU A 44 -6.30 -7.43 -0.55
N SER A 45 -6.11 -7.95 0.66
CA SER A 45 -7.02 -8.89 1.31
C SER A 45 -7.33 -8.34 2.70
N ASN A 46 -8.63 -8.23 3.00
CA ASN A 46 -9.13 -7.90 4.32
C ASN A 46 -10.14 -8.97 4.70
N SER A 47 -10.03 -9.52 5.91
CA SER A 47 -10.98 -10.52 6.40
C SER A 47 -11.54 -10.13 7.77
N ILE A 48 -12.86 -10.16 7.86
CA ILE A 48 -13.63 -9.83 9.06
C ILE A 48 -14.61 -10.97 9.29
N THR A 49 -14.61 -11.54 10.49
CA THR A 49 -15.59 -12.56 10.87
C THR A 49 -16.49 -12.02 11.96
N ASN A 50 -17.79 -12.21 11.81
CA ASN A 50 -18.74 -11.97 12.89
C ASN A 50 -18.82 -13.22 13.79
N THR A 51 -18.46 -13.07 15.06
CA THR A 51 -18.47 -14.17 16.03
C THR A 51 -19.81 -14.31 16.77
N GLY A 52 -20.82 -13.50 16.43
CA GLY A 52 -22.07 -13.39 17.17
C GLY A 52 -21.97 -12.57 18.47
N LYS A 53 -20.75 -12.35 18.97
CA LYS A 53 -20.43 -11.44 20.09
C LYS A 53 -19.79 -10.12 19.63
N GLY A 54 -19.48 -10.01 18.34
CA GLY A 54 -18.83 -8.85 17.73
C GLY A 54 -18.03 -9.19 16.48
N SER A 55 -17.57 -8.15 15.79
CA SER A 55 -16.72 -8.24 14.61
C SER A 55 -15.26 -8.49 15.02
N GLN A 56 -14.65 -9.56 14.51
CA GLN A 56 -13.23 -9.83 14.65
C GLN A 56 -12.51 -9.54 13.33
N LEU A 57 -11.59 -8.57 13.35
CA LEU A 57 -10.69 -8.26 12.25
C LEU A 57 -9.51 -9.23 12.29
N HIS A 58 -9.26 -9.95 11.19
CA HIS A 58 -8.13 -10.90 11.08
C HIS A 58 -6.84 -10.27 10.57
N GLY A 59 -6.91 -8.99 10.18
CA GLY A 59 -5.77 -8.23 9.68
C GLY A 59 -5.90 -7.90 8.20
N LEU A 60 -5.25 -6.80 7.83
CA LEU A 60 -5.11 -6.34 6.45
C LEU A 60 -3.82 -6.92 5.87
N SER A 61 -3.89 -7.55 4.71
CA SER A 61 -2.73 -8.10 4.02
C SER A 61 -2.68 -7.58 2.59
N PHE A 62 -1.54 -7.07 2.16
CA PHE A 62 -1.33 -6.62 0.79
C PHE A 62 0.04 -7.07 0.28
N CYS A 63 0.14 -7.22 -1.04
CA CYS A 63 1.39 -7.60 -1.71
C CYS A 63 1.91 -6.43 -2.53
N LYS A 64 3.20 -6.12 -2.42
CA LYS A 64 3.90 -5.08 -3.19
C LYS A 64 5.27 -5.58 -3.64
N LEU A 65 5.93 -4.84 -4.52
CA LEU A 65 7.33 -5.08 -4.87
C LEU A 65 8.26 -4.77 -3.68
N ILE A 66 9.49 -5.27 -3.76
CA ILE A 66 10.57 -4.70 -2.94
C ILE A 66 10.89 -3.33 -3.54
N ASP A 67 10.63 -2.28 -2.77
CA ASP A 67 10.82 -0.89 -3.16
C ASP A 67 11.50 -0.11 -2.01
N LYS A 68 11.65 1.20 -2.17
CA LYS A 68 12.24 2.09 -1.15
C LYS A 68 11.57 2.01 0.23
N SER A 69 10.25 1.79 0.31
CA SER A 69 9.52 1.71 1.58
C SER A 69 9.69 0.38 2.31
N SER A 70 10.17 -0.68 1.65
CA SER A 70 10.32 -2.01 2.28
C SER A 70 11.15 -1.99 3.58
N PRO A 71 12.35 -1.38 3.65
CA PRO A 71 13.08 -1.24 4.91
C PRO A 71 12.36 -0.35 5.95
N LEU A 72 11.63 0.67 5.51
CA LEU A 72 10.88 1.57 6.40
C LEU A 72 9.70 0.85 7.06
N LEU A 73 9.02 -0.04 6.33
CA LEU A 73 7.97 -0.90 6.87
C LEU A 73 8.52 -1.90 7.89
N ILE A 74 9.70 -2.48 7.64
CA ILE A 74 10.37 -3.35 8.63
C ILE A 74 10.69 -2.56 9.91
N ASN A 75 11.17 -1.32 9.75
CA ASN A 75 11.43 -0.45 10.90
C ASN A 75 10.15 -0.11 11.67
N ALA A 76 9.06 0.18 10.97
CA ALA A 76 7.75 0.44 11.57
C ALA A 76 7.26 -0.78 12.38
N ILE A 77 7.40 -1.99 11.84
CA ILE A 77 7.06 -3.23 12.54
C ILE A 77 7.91 -3.40 13.80
N ASN A 78 9.23 -3.23 13.70
CA ASN A 78 10.14 -3.40 14.84
C ASN A 78 9.86 -2.41 15.98
N ASN A 79 9.43 -1.19 15.63
CA ASN A 79 9.16 -0.13 16.60
C ASN A 79 7.68 -0.06 17.03
N ASN A 80 6.83 -0.98 16.55
CA ASN A 80 5.37 -0.90 16.72
C ASN A 80 4.81 0.49 16.37
N GLU A 81 5.32 1.07 15.30
CA GLU A 81 4.91 2.40 14.84
C GLU A 81 3.49 2.36 14.28
N GLN A 82 2.67 3.35 14.66
CA GLN A 82 1.35 3.50 14.08
C GLN A 82 1.45 4.02 12.64
N LEU A 83 0.79 3.31 11.72
CA LEU A 83 0.77 3.63 10.30
C LEU A 83 -0.63 4.05 9.86
N PHE A 84 -0.70 5.15 9.13
CA PHE A 84 -1.87 5.57 8.38
C PHE A 84 -1.72 5.11 6.94
N MET A 85 -2.68 4.33 6.45
CA MET A 85 -2.66 3.71 5.13
C MET A 85 -3.90 4.09 4.34
N GLU A 86 -3.70 4.60 3.13
CA GLU A 86 -4.75 4.95 2.18
C GLU A 86 -4.56 4.11 0.91
N PHE A 87 -5.63 3.41 0.49
CA PHE A 87 -5.63 2.52 -0.67
C PHE A 87 -6.54 3.09 -1.74
N ASP A 88 -5.95 3.41 -2.90
CA ASP A 88 -6.67 3.90 -4.06
C ASP A 88 -6.82 2.78 -5.09
N PHE A 89 -8.07 2.50 -5.45
CA PHE A 89 -8.43 1.44 -6.39
C PHE A 89 -8.77 2.05 -7.75
N TYR A 90 -7.97 1.70 -8.76
CA TYR A 90 -8.16 2.15 -10.12
C TYR A 90 -8.86 1.10 -10.96
N ARG A 91 -9.73 1.58 -11.84
CA ARG A 91 -10.40 0.77 -12.86
C ARG A 91 -10.56 1.58 -14.13
N ILE A 92 -10.45 0.91 -15.26
CA ILE A 92 -10.71 1.51 -16.57
C ILE A 92 -12.20 1.87 -16.65
N ASN A 93 -12.47 3.13 -16.93
CA ASN A 93 -13.81 3.65 -17.13
C ASN A 93 -14.36 3.29 -18.52
N ARG A 94 -15.63 3.64 -18.77
CA ARG A 94 -16.31 3.34 -20.04
C ARG A 94 -15.66 3.95 -21.30
N PHE A 95 -14.80 4.95 -21.13
CA PHE A 95 -14.08 5.63 -22.19
C PHE A 95 -12.65 5.09 -22.38
N GLY A 96 -12.27 4.00 -21.69
CA GLY A 96 -10.95 3.40 -21.80
C GLY A 96 -9.86 4.19 -21.06
N ARG A 97 -10.25 4.99 -20.06
CA ARG A 97 -9.33 5.79 -19.22
C ARG A 97 -9.44 5.41 -17.75
#